data_AF-A0A961PJH1-F1
#
_entry.id   AF-A0A961PJH1-F1
#
_cell.length_a   1.000
_cell.length_b   1.000
_cell.length_c   1.000
_cell.angle_alpha   90.00
_cell.angle_beta   90.00
_cell.angle_gamma   90.00
#
_symmetry.space_group_name_H-M   'P 1'
#
loop_
_entity.id
_entity.type
_entity.pdbx_description
1 polymer ?
#
loop_
_entity_poly.entity_id
_entity_poly.type
_entity_poly.pdbx_seq_one_letter_code
_entity_poly.pdbx_strand_id
1 'polypeptide(L)'
;MAQAMKIAIVDDEQDMRQSISQWLALSGFDTETFPSAEDALKSVGTDYPGVVVSDIRMPGMDGMQFLKKLMSLDSALPVIMITGHGDVPLAAEAMRAGAYDFLEKPFNPDRMPEPANQA
;
A
#
# COMPACT_ATOMS: atom_id res chain seq x y z
N MET A 1 9.53 -19.32 13.77
CA MET A 1 8.58 -18.20 13.95
C MET A 1 8.47 -17.55 12.59
N ALA A 2 7.39 -17.79 11.84
CA ALA A 2 7.16 -17.06 10.60
C ALA A 2 6.95 -15.60 11.01
N GLN A 3 7.85 -14.72 10.59
CA GLN A 3 7.75 -13.30 10.89
C GLN A 3 6.49 -12.79 10.19
N ALA A 4 5.50 -12.30 10.94
CA ALA A 4 4.31 -11.72 10.34
C ALA A 4 4.76 -10.58 9.42
N MET A 5 4.38 -10.65 8.14
CA MET A 5 4.71 -9.63 7.17
C MET A 5 3.99 -8.34 7.57
N LYS A 6 4.75 -7.25 7.75
CA LYS A 6 4.19 -5.95 8.08
C LYS A 6 3.58 -5.28 6.86
N ILE A 7 2.43 -4.65 7.03
CA ILE A 7 1.74 -3.91 5.97
C ILE A 7 1.46 -2.48 6.44
N ALA A 8 2.13 -1.51 5.82
CA ALA A 8 1.89 -0.09 6.03
C ALA A 8 0.73 0.37 5.14
N ILE A 9 -0.38 0.79 5.74
CA ILE A 9 -1.58 1.27 5.06
C ILE A 9 -1.62 2.79 5.14
N VAL A 10 -1.57 3.46 3.99
CA VAL A 10 -1.53 4.92 3.87
C VAL A 10 -2.75 5.39 3.10
N ASP A 11 -3.66 6.08 3.78
CA ASP A 11 -4.90 6.58 3.20
C ASP A 11 -5.41 7.70 4.12
N ASP A 12 -5.96 8.80 3.59
CA ASP A 12 -6.42 9.90 4.43
C ASP A 12 -7.76 9.58 5.13
N GLU A 13 -8.57 8.69 4.55
CA GLU A 13 -9.86 8.30 5.08
C GLU A 13 -9.69 7.30 6.24
N GLN A 14 -10.06 7.73 7.46
CA GLN A 14 -9.91 6.91 8.67
C GLN A 14 -10.69 5.60 8.60
N ASP A 15 -11.95 5.64 8.17
CA ASP A 15 -12.83 4.46 8.14
C ASP A 15 -12.29 3.39 7.18
N MET A 16 -11.71 3.82 6.06
CA MET A 16 -11.12 2.92 5.08
C MET A 16 -9.82 2.31 5.57
N ARG A 17 -8.93 3.10 6.18
CA ARG A 17 -7.73 2.54 6.84
C ARG A 17 -8.06 1.49 7.87
N GLN A 18 -9.05 1.77 8.73
CA GLN A 18 -9.48 0.84 9.76
C GLN A 18 -10.07 -0.43 9.14
N SER A 19 -10.89 -0.30 8.10
CA SER A 19 -11.50 -1.45 7.40
C SER A 19 -10.44 -2.35 6.75
N ILE A 20 -9.49 -1.77 6.02
CA ILE A 20 -8.39 -2.51 5.37
C ILE A 20 -7.49 -3.15 6.42
N SER A 21 -7.15 -2.41 7.48
CA SER A 21 -6.32 -2.89 8.58
C SER A 21 -6.94 -4.09 9.28
N GLN A 22 -8.23 -4.01 9.64
CA GLN A 22 -8.95 -5.11 10.27
C GLN A 22 -8.99 -6.35 9.39
N TRP A 23 -9.27 -6.18 8.10
CA TRP A 23 -9.34 -7.30 7.17
C TRP A 23 -7.99 -8.00 6.98
N LEU A 24 -6.90 -7.24 6.84
CA LEU A 24 -5.54 -7.80 6.78
C LEU A 24 -5.13 -8.46 8.09
N ALA A 25 -5.49 -7.88 9.24
CA ALA A 25 -5.25 -8.46 10.54
C ALA A 25 -5.99 -9.82 10.71
N LEU A 26 -7.23 -9.92 10.22
CA LEU A 26 -7.98 -11.19 10.18
C LEU A 26 -7.31 -12.25 9.29
N SER A 27 -6.53 -11.81 8.30
CA SER A 27 -5.76 -12.67 7.40
C SER A 27 -4.37 -13.03 7.98
N GLY A 28 -4.06 -12.58 9.20
CA GLY A 28 -2.84 -12.91 9.93
C GLY A 28 -1.64 -11.99 9.65
N PHE A 29 -1.86 -10.83 9.02
CA PHE A 29 -0.84 -9.82 8.78
C PHE A 29 -0.76 -8.82 9.93
N ASP A 30 0.44 -8.27 10.18
CA ASP A 30 0.64 -7.14 11.08
C ASP A 30 0.45 -5.84 10.29
N THR A 31 -0.43 -4.96 10.74
CA THR A 31 -0.78 -3.72 10.03
C THR A 31 -0.36 -2.48 10.79
N GLU A 32 0.15 -1.49 10.07
CA GLU A 32 0.43 -0.14 10.58
C GLU A 32 -0.29 0.88 9.70
N THR A 33 -1.05 1.81 10.29
CA THR A 33 -1.87 2.76 9.52
C THR A 33 -1.36 4.19 9.63
N PHE A 34 -1.28 4.90 8.51
CA PHE A 34 -0.81 6.29 8.42
C PHE A 34 -1.86 7.19 7.75
N PRO A 35 -2.19 8.37 8.32
CA PRO A 35 -3.19 9.29 7.75
C PRO A 35 -2.68 10.10 6.56
N SER A 36 -1.39 10.05 6.26
CA SER A 36 -0.76 10.84 5.22
C SER A 36 0.52 10.16 4.74
N ALA A 37 0.93 10.45 3.49
CA ALA A 37 2.21 10.02 2.97
C ALA A 37 3.38 10.58 3.80
N GLU A 38 3.25 11.80 4.30
CA GLU A 38 4.25 12.45 5.14
C GLU A 38 4.46 11.72 6.46
N ASP A 39 3.40 11.21 7.08
CA ASP A 39 3.51 10.41 8.30
C ASP A 39 4.07 9.02 8.02
N ALA A 40 3.71 8.42 6.89
CA ALA A 40 4.27 7.15 6.45
C ALA A 40 5.79 7.24 6.21
N LEU A 41 6.27 8.31 5.55
CA LEU A 41 7.70 8.54 5.28
C LEU A 41 8.56 8.68 6.54
N LYS A 42 7.98 8.91 7.72
CA LYS A 42 8.73 8.94 9.00
C LYS A 42 9.07 7.54 9.49
N SER A 43 8.33 6.52 9.05
CA SER A 43 8.42 5.14 9.55
C SER A 43 8.78 4.12 8.45
N VAL A 44 8.40 4.40 7.20
CA VAL A 44 8.67 3.58 6.02
C VAL A 44 9.88 4.16 5.28
N GLY A 45 10.94 3.35 5.15
CA GLY A 45 12.20 3.75 4.52
C GLY A 45 13.02 2.55 4.05
N THR A 46 14.34 2.72 3.95
CA THR A 46 15.28 1.83 3.24
C THR A 46 15.34 0.38 3.73
N ASP A 47 14.84 0.08 4.93
CA ASP A 47 14.85 -1.27 5.50
C ASP A 47 13.47 -1.68 6.04
N TYR A 48 12.38 -1.12 5.48
CA TYR A 48 11.04 -1.46 5.94
C TYR A 48 10.74 -2.94 5.67
N PRO A 49 10.52 -3.78 6.72
CA PRO A 49 10.44 -5.23 6.56
C PRO A 49 9.00 -5.67 6.18
N GLY A 50 8.46 -5.08 5.12
CA GLY A 50 7.04 -5.23 4.80
C GLY A 50 6.62 -4.65 3.45
N VAL A 51 5.31 -4.56 3.27
CA VAL A 51 4.65 -4.04 2.07
C VAL A 51 3.99 -2.71 2.39
N VAL A 52 4.00 -1.78 1.45
CA VAL A 52 3.27 -0.52 1.54
C VAL A 52 2.02 -0.60 0.69
N VAL A 53 0.89 -0.21 1.24
CA VAL A 53 -0.39 -0.09 0.55
C VAL A 53 -0.81 1.36 0.67
N SER A 54 -0.84 2.11 -0.44
CA SER A 54 -1.10 3.56 -0.43
C SER A 54 -2.25 3.94 -1.35
N ASP A 55 -3.15 4.80 -0.88
CA ASP A 55 -4.07 5.50 -1.78
C ASP A 55 -3.31 6.47 -2.69
N ILE A 56 -3.80 6.69 -3.91
CA ILE A 56 -3.21 7.64 -4.85
C ILE A 56 -3.64 9.08 -4.55
N ARG A 57 -4.89 9.29 -4.15
CA ARG A 57 -5.53 10.60 -4.01
C ARG A 57 -5.56 11.01 -2.54
N MET A 58 -4.43 11.46 -2.04
CA MET A 58 -4.32 12.01 -0.69
C MET A 58 -4.11 13.53 -0.72
N PRO A 59 -4.61 14.28 0.27
CA PRO A 59 -4.30 15.70 0.44
C PRO A 59 -2.84 15.90 0.84
N GLY A 60 -2.21 16.96 0.33
CA GLY A 60 -0.78 17.21 0.55
C GLY A 60 0.07 16.47 -0.48
N MET A 61 0.92 15.55 -0.02
CA MET A 61 1.67 14.66 -0.91
C MET A 61 0.78 13.53 -1.43
N ASP A 62 0.62 13.50 -2.75
CA ASP A 62 -0.16 12.44 -3.40
C ASP A 62 0.59 11.08 -3.39
N GLY A 63 -0.14 9.99 -3.63
CA GLY A 63 0.44 8.65 -3.60
C GLY A 63 1.48 8.41 -4.70
N MET A 64 1.43 9.13 -5.83
CA MET A 64 2.43 9.01 -6.89
C MET A 64 3.76 9.66 -6.51
N GLN A 65 3.71 10.81 -5.83
CA GLN A 65 4.87 11.47 -5.24
C GLN A 65 5.46 10.62 -4.12
N PHE A 66 4.60 10.00 -3.30
CA PHE A 66 5.01 9.09 -2.25
C PHE A 66 5.72 7.85 -2.82
N LEU A 67 5.14 7.19 -3.83
CA LEU A 67 5.76 6.07 -4.54
C LEU A 67 7.14 6.43 -5.09
N LYS A 68 7.26 7.55 -5.81
CA LYS A 68 8.54 8.01 -6.37
C LYS A 68 9.59 8.24 -5.28
N LYS A 69 9.19 8.75 -4.11
CA LYS A 69 10.09 8.89 -2.94
C LYS A 69 10.51 7.54 -2.37
N LEU A 70 9.57 6.62 -2.16
CA LEU A 70 9.88 5.28 -1.67
C LEU A 70 10.84 4.55 -2.60
N MET A 71 10.57 4.57 -3.91
CA MET A 71 11.45 3.95 -4.92
C MET A 71 12.84 4.59 -5.00
N SER A 72 12.98 5.87 -4.61
CA SER A 72 14.28 6.52 -4.49
C SER A 72 15.04 6.16 -3.21
N LEU A 73 14.33 5.75 -2.16
CA LEU A 73 14.90 5.32 -0.88
C LEU A 73 15.27 3.84 -0.88
N ASP A 74 14.39 3.01 -1.43
CA ASP A 74 14.56 1.60 -1.67
C ASP A 74 13.65 1.14 -2.82
N SER A 75 14.27 0.73 -3.92
CA SER A 75 13.56 0.23 -5.10
C SER A 75 13.12 -1.23 -4.97
N ALA A 76 13.54 -1.94 -3.93
CA ALA A 76 13.10 -3.30 -3.63
C ALA A 76 11.83 -3.35 -2.76
N LEU A 77 11.46 -2.23 -2.12
CA LEU A 77 10.28 -2.13 -1.27
C LEU A 77 8.99 -2.37 -2.08
N PRO A 78 8.18 -3.39 -1.77
CA PRO A 78 6.92 -3.61 -2.50
C PRO A 78 5.90 -2.53 -2.14
N VAL A 79 5.47 -1.75 -3.13
CA VAL A 79 4.44 -0.72 -2.97
C VAL A 79 3.24 -1.04 -3.84
N ILE A 80 2.09 -1.28 -3.21
CA ILE A 80 0.80 -1.51 -3.85
C ILE A 80 0.02 -0.21 -3.82
N MET A 81 -0.38 0.26 -5.00
CA MET A 81 -1.19 1.48 -5.11
C MET A 81 -2.67 1.12 -5.12
N ILE A 82 -3.45 1.91 -4.40
CA ILE A 82 -4.89 1.76 -4.23
C ILE A 82 -5.56 3.04 -4.76
N THR A 83 -6.66 2.93 -5.50
CA THR A 83 -7.47 4.12 -5.83
C THR A 83 -8.91 3.77 -6.14
N GLY A 84 -9.86 4.66 -5.82
CA GLY A 84 -11.27 4.46 -6.16
C GLY A 84 -11.75 5.10 -7.45
N HIS A 85 -10.86 5.77 -8.19
CA HIS A 85 -11.16 6.25 -9.52
C HIS A 85 -10.29 5.44 -10.48
N GLY A 86 -10.89 4.51 -11.22
CA GLY A 86 -10.27 3.60 -12.20
C GLY A 86 -9.59 4.29 -13.39
N ASP A 87 -8.66 5.17 -13.10
CA ASP A 87 -7.88 5.92 -14.06
C ASP A 87 -6.75 5.02 -14.56
N VAL A 88 -7.04 4.25 -15.61
CA VAL A 88 -6.09 3.35 -16.29
C VAL A 88 -4.75 4.06 -16.63
N PRO A 89 -4.73 5.29 -17.15
CA PRO A 89 -3.51 6.08 -17.30
C PRO A 89 -2.66 6.19 -16.02
N LEU A 90 -3.30 6.42 -14.89
CA LEU A 90 -2.66 6.59 -13.59
C LEU A 90 -2.08 5.28 -13.06
N ALA A 91 -2.83 4.18 -13.20
CA ALA A 91 -2.34 2.83 -12.90
C ALA A 91 -1.09 2.50 -13.74
N ALA A 92 -1.14 2.79 -15.04
CA ALA A 92 0.01 2.59 -15.92
C ALA A 92 1.21 3.48 -15.53
N GLU A 93 0.98 4.70 -15.04
CA GLU A 93 2.05 5.54 -14.50
C GLU A 93 2.65 4.96 -13.22
N ALA A 94 1.82 4.47 -12.29
CA ALA A 94 2.27 3.84 -11.06
C ALA A 94 3.18 2.64 -11.35
N MET A 95 2.77 1.75 -12.26
CA MET A 95 3.58 0.59 -12.67
C MET A 95 4.91 1.03 -13.29
N ARG A 96 4.90 2.06 -14.17
CA ARG A 96 6.15 2.61 -14.74
C ARG A 96 7.05 3.26 -13.69
N ALA A 97 6.48 3.79 -12.62
CA ALA A 97 7.20 4.43 -11.52
C ALA A 97 7.78 3.41 -10.51
N GLY A 98 7.47 2.12 -10.65
CA GLY A 98 7.99 1.05 -9.79
C GLY A 98 6.99 0.49 -8.78
N ALA A 99 5.70 0.80 -8.90
CA ALA A 99 4.68 0.12 -8.10
C ALA A 99 4.73 -1.39 -8.37
N TYR A 100 4.57 -2.17 -7.31
CA TYR A 100 4.52 -3.62 -7.38
C TYR A 100 3.20 -4.08 -7.99
N ASP A 101 2.09 -3.48 -7.54
CA ASP A 101 0.76 -3.76 -8.06
C ASP A 101 -0.17 -2.55 -7.88
N PHE A 102 -1.33 -2.60 -8.52
CA PHE A 102 -2.37 -1.60 -8.44
C PHE A 102 -3.74 -2.26 -8.23
N LEU A 103 -4.49 -1.77 -7.25
CA LEU A 103 -5.84 -2.20 -6.93
C LEU A 103 -6.84 -1.05 -7.11
N GLU A 104 -7.98 -1.35 -7.71
CA GLU A 104 -9.10 -0.42 -7.89
C GLU A 104 -10.18 -0.62 -6.81
N LYS A 105 -10.63 0.46 -6.14
CA LYS A 105 -11.81 0.44 -5.26
C LYS A 105 -13.08 0.37 -6.12
N PRO A 106 -14.12 -0.36 -5.71
CA PRO A 106 -14.25 -1.07 -4.44
C PRO A 106 -13.48 -2.40 -4.47
N PHE A 107 -12.55 -2.58 -3.53
CA PHE A 107 -11.89 -3.86 -3.35
C PHE A 107 -12.96 -4.83 -2.88
N ASN A 108 -13.35 -5.77 -3.74
CA ASN A 108 -14.02 -6.94 -3.26
C ASN A 108 -12.97 -7.70 -2.41
N PRO A 109 -13.20 -7.94 -1.10
CA PRO A 109 -12.25 -8.67 -0.25
C PRO A 109 -11.86 -10.05 -0.80
N ASP A 110 -12.63 -10.59 -1.76
CA ASP A 110 -12.31 -11.83 -2.48
C ASP A 110 -11.27 -11.70 -3.62
N ARG A 111 -10.76 -10.49 -3.93
CA ARG A 111 -9.87 -10.23 -5.08
C ARG A 111 -8.41 -9.92 -4.74
N MET A 112 -7.99 -9.90 -3.48
CA MET A 112 -6.54 -9.87 -3.23
C MET A 112 -5.93 -11.21 -3.64
N PRO A 113 -4.78 -11.22 -4.33
CA PRO A 113 -4.08 -12.45 -4.64
C PRO A 113 -3.77 -13.17 -3.33
N GLU A 114 -4.25 -14.41 -3.19
CA GLU A 114 -3.82 -15.29 -2.11
C GLU A 114 -2.29 -15.35 -2.11
N PRO A 115 -1.62 -15.25 -0.96
CA PRO A 115 -0.22 -15.62 -0.89
C PRO A 115 -0.16 -17.08 -1.33
N ALA A 116 0.51 -17.34 -2.45
CA ALA A 116 0.64 -18.68 -3.00
C ALA A 116 1.42 -19.56 -2.01
N ASN A 117 0.70 -20.16 -1.07
CA ASN A 117 1.20 -21.21 -0.22
C ASN A 117 1.17 -22.50 -1.05
N GLN A 118 2.21 -22.69 -1.87
CA GLN A 118 2.42 -23.95 -2.56
C GLN A 118 2.75 -25.03 -1.52
N ALA A 119 1.87 -26.02 -1.44
CA ALA A 119 2.12 -27.32 -0.82
C ALA A 119 3.15 -28.13 -1.60
#